data_AF-A0A936HS61-F1
#
_entry.id   AF-A0A936HS61-F1
#
_cell.length_a   1.000
_cell.length_b   1.000
_cell.length_c   1.000
_cell.angle_alpha   90.00
_cell.angle_beta   90.00
_cell.angle_gamma   90.00
#
_symmetry.space_group_name_H-M   'P 1'
#
loop_
_entity.id
_entity.type
_entity.pdbx_description
1 polymer ?
#
loop_
_entity_poly.entity_id
_entity_poly.type
_entity_poly.pdbx_seq_one_letter_code
_entity_poly.pdbx_strand_id
1 'polypeptide(L)'
;MISSNKYINDEFINQRGAMLQSKIINQECDYKVIGGKQINRYGIETELIKGWVDKRFLVDDKNFIDHNSVIVQNIIAHIQNPIDRVQIIATISSQKNIVILDTVNQLRPKGESVIIFYWE
;
A
#
# COMPACT_ATOMS: atom_id res chain seq x y z
N MET A 1 -6.54 20.40 -25.10
CA MET A 1 -6.07 19.73 -23.86
C MET A 1 -4.63 20.10 -23.67
N ILE A 2 -4.29 20.76 -22.56
CA ILE A 2 -2.89 20.96 -22.17
C ILE A 2 -2.48 19.66 -21.46
N SER A 3 -1.57 18.88 -22.06
CA SER A 3 -0.94 17.76 -21.37
C SER A 3 0.34 18.24 -20.70
N SER A 4 0.54 17.90 -19.42
CA SER A 4 1.76 18.23 -18.70
C SER A 4 2.97 17.39 -19.13
N ASN A 5 2.75 16.32 -19.91
CA ASN A 5 3.74 15.27 -20.22
C ASN A 5 4.44 14.68 -18.98
N LYS A 6 3.82 14.82 -17.80
CA LYS A 6 4.29 14.24 -16.55
C LYS A 6 3.55 12.95 -16.23
N TYR A 7 4.28 11.96 -15.75
CA TYR A 7 3.78 10.68 -15.29
C TYR A 7 3.95 10.58 -13.76
N ILE A 8 3.16 9.70 -13.11
CA ILE A 8 3.28 9.46 -11.65
C ILE A 8 4.71 9.06 -11.29
N ASN A 9 5.33 8.22 -12.11
CA ASN A 9 6.71 7.77 -11.89
C ASN A 9 7.75 8.88 -12.04
N ASP A 10 7.41 10.07 -12.53
CA ASP A 10 8.33 11.20 -12.56
C ASP A 10 8.51 11.79 -11.15
N GLU A 11 7.42 11.88 -10.38
CA GLU A 11 7.36 12.52 -9.06
C GLU A 11 7.38 11.51 -7.89
N PHE A 12 7.04 10.24 -8.14
CA PHE A 12 6.94 9.19 -7.13
C PHE A 12 7.84 7.98 -7.42
N ILE A 13 8.36 7.38 -6.36
CA ILE A 13 8.95 6.05 -6.31
C ILE A 13 7.83 5.06 -6.04
N ASN A 14 7.63 4.11 -6.95
CA ASN A 14 6.72 2.98 -6.73
C ASN A 14 7.50 1.79 -6.17
N GLN A 15 7.07 1.29 -5.01
CA GLN A 15 7.67 0.16 -4.34
C GLN A 15 6.64 -0.93 -4.08
N ARG A 16 6.85 -2.11 -4.66
CA ARG A 16 6.04 -3.30 -4.38
C ARG A 16 6.40 -3.85 -3.00
N GLY A 17 5.39 -4.35 -2.28
CA GLY A 17 5.59 -5.03 -1.00
C GLY A 17 6.23 -6.43 -1.12
N ALA A 18 6.39 -7.08 0.02
CA ALA A 18 7.17 -8.30 0.17
C ALA A 18 6.48 -9.56 -0.40
N MET A 19 7.25 -10.45 -1.05
CA MET A 19 6.77 -11.77 -1.49
C MET A 19 6.81 -12.80 -0.35
N LEU A 20 6.08 -12.53 0.73
CA LEU A 20 6.13 -13.32 1.98
C LEU A 20 4.85 -14.12 2.27
N GLN A 21 3.96 -14.31 1.29
CA GLN A 21 2.67 -14.96 1.52
C GLN A 21 2.78 -16.37 2.12
N SER A 22 3.78 -17.15 1.70
CA SER A 22 4.03 -18.51 2.23
C SER A 22 4.65 -18.54 3.62
N LYS A 23 5.00 -17.37 4.19
CA LYS A 23 5.62 -17.20 5.51
C LYS A 23 4.66 -16.62 6.54
N ILE A 24 3.42 -16.34 6.15
CA ILE A 24 2.39 -15.79 7.04
C ILE A 24 1.87 -16.90 7.95
N ILE A 25 1.75 -16.59 9.24
CA ILE A 25 1.19 -17.46 10.25
C ILE A 25 -0.04 -16.83 10.92
N ASN A 26 -0.95 -17.68 11.40
CA ASN A 26 -2.18 -17.28 12.11
C ASN A 26 -1.98 -17.22 13.63
N GLN A 27 -0.76 -16.87 14.06
CA GLN A 27 -0.39 -16.70 15.45
C GLN A 27 0.42 -15.41 15.56
N GLU A 28 0.17 -14.65 16.63
CA GLU A 28 0.90 -13.41 16.92
C GLU A 28 2.42 -13.64 16.99
N CYS A 29 3.17 -12.74 16.36
CA CYS A 29 4.63 -12.80 16.20
C CYS A 29 5.20 -11.38 16.10
N ASP A 30 6.32 -11.18 15.38
CA ASP A 30 7.03 -9.90 15.35
C ASP A 30 6.25 -8.79 14.63
N TYR A 31 5.69 -9.07 13.45
CA TYR A 31 5.04 -8.03 12.64
C TYR A 31 3.71 -8.46 12.04
N LYS A 32 2.74 -7.55 12.08
CA LYS A 32 1.46 -7.68 11.38
C LYS A 32 1.66 -7.55 9.88
N VAL A 33 0.90 -8.33 9.13
CA VAL A 33 0.97 -8.36 7.66
C VAL A 33 -0.37 -7.98 7.05
N ILE A 34 -0.32 -7.11 6.03
CA ILE A 34 -1.48 -6.74 5.21
C ILE A 34 -1.22 -7.02 3.72
N GLY A 35 -2.29 -7.34 3.00
CA GLY A 35 -2.31 -7.39 1.54
C GLY A 35 -3.31 -6.38 0.97
N GLY A 36 -3.53 -6.46 -0.35
CA GLY A 36 -4.44 -5.56 -1.05
C GLY A 36 -5.83 -5.50 -0.42
N LYS A 37 -6.37 -6.65 0.02
CA LYS A 37 -7.71 -6.77 0.61
C LYS A 37 -7.94 -5.87 1.84
N GLN A 38 -6.89 -5.54 2.60
CA GLN A 38 -6.99 -4.71 3.81
C GLN A 38 -6.98 -3.20 3.52
N ILE A 39 -6.71 -2.79 2.28
CA ILE A 39 -6.66 -1.38 1.89
C ILE A 39 -8.04 -0.95 1.43
N ASN A 40 -8.56 0.13 2.00
CA ASN A 40 -9.80 0.76 1.59
C ASN A 40 -9.60 2.24 1.31
N ARG A 41 -10.59 2.87 0.65
CA ARG A 41 -10.55 4.31 0.34
C ARG A 41 -10.23 5.19 1.56
N TYR A 42 -10.74 4.80 2.73
CA TYR A 42 -10.66 5.61 3.95
C TYR A 42 -9.57 5.16 4.93
N GLY A 43 -8.80 4.13 4.61
CA GLY A 43 -7.73 3.66 5.49
C GLY A 43 -7.37 2.19 5.29
N ILE A 44 -6.58 1.68 6.23
CA ILE A 44 -6.20 0.27 6.31
C ILE A 44 -7.03 -0.39 7.42
N GLU A 45 -7.71 -1.48 7.09
CA GLU A 45 -8.48 -2.28 8.05
C GLU A 45 -7.55 -3.14 8.92
N THR A 46 -6.98 -2.55 9.97
CA THR A 46 -6.03 -3.27 10.84
C THR A 46 -6.65 -4.28 11.78
N GLU A 47 -7.97 -4.25 11.96
CA GLU A 47 -8.67 -5.31 12.68
C GLU A 47 -8.73 -6.61 11.87
N LEU A 48 -8.52 -6.54 10.55
CA LEU A 48 -8.59 -7.66 9.61
C LEU A 48 -7.22 -7.97 8.99
N ILE A 49 -6.18 -8.02 9.82
CA ILE A 49 -4.84 -8.39 9.35
C ILE A 49 -4.84 -9.77 8.69
N LYS A 50 -3.97 -9.94 7.69
CA LYS A 50 -3.85 -11.21 6.97
C LYS A 50 -3.15 -12.28 7.82
N GLY A 51 -2.35 -11.85 8.79
CA GLY A 51 -1.62 -12.68 9.74
C GLY A 51 -0.37 -11.98 10.22
N TRP A 52 0.61 -12.77 10.63
CA TRP A 52 1.88 -12.29 11.18
C TRP A 52 3.08 -12.90 10.44
N VAL A 53 4.22 -12.21 10.50
CA VAL A 53 5.50 -12.70 9.98
C VAL A 53 6.61 -12.49 11.01
N ASP A 54 7.51 -13.46 11.08
CA ASP A 54 8.72 -13.40 11.90
C ASP A 54 9.77 -12.50 11.22
N LYS A 55 10.46 -11.69 12.03
CA LYS A 55 11.47 -10.73 11.57
C LYS A 55 12.61 -11.36 10.77
N ARG A 56 12.90 -12.65 10.98
CA ARG A 56 13.95 -13.39 10.25
C ARG A 56 13.67 -13.49 8.75
N PHE A 57 12.42 -13.32 8.32
CA PHE A 57 12.05 -13.29 6.90
C PHE A 57 12.11 -11.89 6.27
N LEU A 58 12.37 -10.85 7.07
CA LEU A 58 12.48 -9.48 6.60
C LEU A 58 13.97 -9.14 6.41
N VAL A 59 14.36 -8.96 5.15
CA VAL A 59 15.76 -8.70 4.76
C VAL A 59 16.04 -7.19 4.70
N ASP A 60 14.99 -6.36 4.54
CA ASP A 60 15.07 -4.90 4.57
C ASP A 60 13.79 -4.24 5.12
N ASP A 61 13.93 -2.97 5.49
CA ASP A 61 12.83 -2.15 6.01
C ASP A 61 11.86 -1.68 4.91
N LYS A 62 12.15 -1.99 3.64
CA LYS A 62 11.30 -1.61 2.50
C LYS A 62 9.96 -2.35 2.51
N ASN A 63 9.83 -3.38 3.33
CA ASN A 63 8.59 -4.13 3.46
C ASN A 63 7.59 -3.46 4.40
N PHE A 64 8.00 -2.42 5.13
CA PHE A 64 7.13 -1.66 6.01
C PHE A 64 6.43 -0.50 5.31
N ILE A 65 5.26 -0.15 5.83
CA ILE A 65 4.59 1.10 5.50
C ILE A 65 5.52 2.28 5.86
N ASP A 66 5.80 3.12 4.88
CA ASP A 66 6.59 4.34 5.05
C ASP A 66 5.68 5.54 5.35
N HIS A 67 6.21 6.51 6.07
CA HIS A 67 5.52 7.75 6.32
C HIS A 67 5.30 8.54 5.03
N ASN A 68 4.19 9.27 4.96
CA ASN A 68 3.83 10.13 3.82
C ASN A 68 3.81 9.38 2.49
N SER A 69 3.44 8.11 2.53
CA SER A 69 3.30 7.29 1.34
C SER A 69 1.84 7.00 1.05
N VAL A 70 1.54 6.82 -0.24
CA VAL A 70 0.24 6.35 -0.68
C VAL A 70 0.30 4.84 -0.81
N ILE A 71 -0.54 4.15 -0.06
CA ILE A 71 -0.67 2.69 -0.05
C ILE A 71 -1.76 2.30 -1.04
N VAL A 72 -1.39 1.51 -2.04
CA VAL A 72 -2.19 1.24 -3.24
C VAL A 72 -2.35 -0.26 -3.42
N GLN A 73 -3.56 -0.73 -3.71
CA GLN A 73 -3.77 -2.12 -4.11
C GLN A 73 -3.10 -2.37 -5.48
N ASN A 74 -2.33 -3.45 -5.57
CA ASN A 74 -1.75 -3.92 -6.85
C ASN A 74 -2.75 -4.77 -7.66
N ILE A 75 -4.00 -4.87 -7.22
CA ILE A 75 -5.08 -5.59 -7.90
C ILE A 75 -6.00 -4.56 -8.53
N ILE A 76 -6.15 -4.63 -9.85
CA ILE A 76 -7.19 -3.88 -10.55
C ILE A 76 -8.52 -4.57 -10.23
N ALA A 77 -9.37 -3.91 -9.44
CA ALA A 77 -10.72 -4.38 -9.22
C ALA A 77 -11.55 -4.01 -10.45
N HIS A 78 -12.02 -5.03 -11.18
CA HIS A 78 -13.04 -4.85 -12.18
C HIS A 78 -14.40 -4.88 -11.48
N ILE A 79 -15.04 -3.71 -11.39
CA ILE A 79 -16.30 -3.54 -10.69
C ILE A 79 -17.40 -3.43 -11.73
N GLN A 80 -18.23 -4.46 -11.83
CA GLN A 80 -19.29 -4.54 -12.83
C GLN A 80 -20.58 -3.80 -12.42
N ASN A 81 -20.76 -3.50 -11.12
CA ASN A 81 -21.96 -2.86 -10.57
C ASN A 81 -21.62 -1.61 -9.74
N PRO A 82 -22.42 -0.54 -9.79
CA PRO A 82 -23.58 -0.31 -10.66
C PRO A 82 -23.20 0.02 -12.12
N ILE A 83 -21.94 0.37 -12.37
CA ILE A 83 -21.40 0.67 -13.70
C ILE A 83 -20.03 0.01 -13.80
N ASP A 84 -19.79 -0.64 -14.94
CA ASP A 84 -18.53 -1.29 -15.24
C ASP A 84 -17.37 -0.31 -15.23
N ARG A 85 -16.37 -0.57 -14.38
CA ARG A 85 -15.19 0.28 -14.27
C ARG A 85 -13.99 -0.49 -13.73
N VAL A 86 -12.82 0.00 -14.09
CA VAL A 86 -11.57 -0.33 -13.41
C VAL A 86 -11.41 0.61 -12.23
N GLN A 87 -11.17 0.07 -11.05
CA GLN A 87 -10.91 0.85 -9.85
C GLN A 87 -9.58 0.43 -9.20
N ILE A 88 -8.75 1.43 -8.91
CA ILE A 88 -7.59 1.30 -8.05
C ILE A 88 -7.97 1.87 -6.69
N ILE A 89 -7.79 1.09 -5.63
CA ILE A 89 -8.03 1.55 -4.27
C ILE A 89 -6.68 1.95 -3.67
N ALA A 90 -6.66 3.16 -3.12
CA ALA A 90 -5.50 3.72 -2.46
C ALA A 90 -5.91 4.46 -1.19
N THR A 91 -4.99 4.56 -0.26
CA THR A 91 -5.15 5.33 0.98
C THR A 91 -3.83 5.89 1.45
N ILE A 92 -3.88 6.80 2.42
CA ILE A 92 -2.72 7.30 3.13
C ILE A 92 -2.74 6.64 4.50
N SER A 93 -1.61 6.09 4.92
CA SER A 93 -1.49 5.48 6.23
C SER A 93 -0.39 6.16 7.03
N SER A 94 -0.66 6.40 8.30
CA SER A 94 0.32 6.80 9.31
C SER A 94 0.79 5.62 10.17
N GLN A 95 0.31 4.41 9.87
CA GLN A 95 0.62 3.23 10.67
C GLN A 95 2.07 2.79 10.47
N LYS A 96 2.70 2.42 11.59
CA LYS A 96 4.08 1.94 11.66
C LYS A 96 4.12 0.44 11.89
N ASN A 97 5.25 -0.18 11.57
CA ASN A 97 5.54 -1.59 11.90
C ASN A 97 4.54 -2.61 11.30
N ILE A 98 3.92 -2.26 10.17
CA ILE A 98 3.07 -3.17 9.40
C ILE A 98 3.79 -3.52 8.11
N VAL A 99 3.87 -4.82 7.83
CA VAL A 99 4.46 -5.35 6.60
C VAL A 99 3.41 -5.38 5.50
N ILE A 100 3.75 -4.80 4.34
CA ILE A 100 2.94 -4.86 3.13
C ILE A 100 3.40 -6.00 2.22
N LEU A 101 2.46 -6.75 1.67
CA LEU A 101 2.74 -7.83 0.72
C LEU A 101 2.82 -7.34 -0.72
N ASP A 102 3.28 -8.23 -1.59
CA ASP A 102 3.42 -8.04 -3.03
C ASP A 102 2.12 -7.71 -3.80
N THR A 103 0.97 -7.81 -3.13
CA THR A 103 -0.36 -7.36 -3.59
C THR A 103 -0.63 -5.88 -3.29
N VAL A 104 0.35 -5.18 -2.72
CA VAL A 104 0.30 -3.77 -2.33
C VAL A 104 1.51 -3.07 -2.93
N ASN A 105 1.28 -1.90 -3.49
CA ASN A 105 2.30 -0.95 -3.89
C ASN A 105 2.27 0.24 -2.93
N GLN A 106 3.44 0.82 -2.69
CA GLN A 106 3.60 2.04 -1.93
C GLN A 106 4.24 3.09 -2.83
N LEU A 107 3.56 4.23 -2.99
CA LEU A 107 4.06 5.37 -3.74
C LEU A 107 4.65 6.39 -2.77
N ARG A 108 5.94 6.69 -2.92
CA ARG A 108 6.69 7.64 -2.09
C ARG A 108 7.14 8.82 -2.94
N PRO A 109 6.99 10.07 -2.52
CA PRO A 109 7.56 11.20 -3.24
C PRO A 109 9.08 11.06 -3.39
N LYS A 110 9.65 11.46 -4.55
CA LYS A 110 11.10 11.41 -4.80
C LYS A 110 11.91 12.52 -4.09
N GLY A 111 11.27 13.48 -3.44
CA GLY A 111 11.92 14.57 -2.71
C GLY A 111 11.20 14.91 -1.41
N GLU A 112 11.57 16.01 -0.77
CA GLU A 112 10.86 16.61 0.38
C GLU A 112 9.54 17.26 -0.07
N SER A 113 8.71 16.51 -0.78
CA SER A 113 7.42 17.00 -1.22
C SER A 113 6.46 16.92 -0.04
N VAL A 114 6.12 18.07 0.53
CA VAL A 114 4.98 18.20 1.43
C VAL A 114 3.73 17.89 0.61
N ILE A 115 3.03 16.81 0.93
CA ILE A 115 1.72 16.55 0.35
C ILE A 115 0.74 17.51 1.04
N ILE A 116 0.48 18.65 0.40
CA ILE A 116 -0.53 19.61 0.85
C ILE A 116 -1.86 19.20 0.22
N PHE A 117 -2.83 18.81 1.05
CA PHE A 117 -4.20 18.53 0.62
C PHE A 117 -5.05 19.80 0.77
N TYR A 118 -5.62 20.26 -0.33
CA TYR A 118 -6.76 21.18 -0.30
C TYR A 118 -8.03 20.34 -0.24
N TRP A 119 -8.83 20.54 0.80
CA TRP A 119 -10.20 20.04 0.87
C TRP A 119 -11.10 21.22 0.53
N GLU A 120 -11.75 21.18 -0.63
CA GLU A 120 -12.91 22.03 -0.95
C GLU A 120 -14.21 21.27 -0.62
#